data_AF-A0A1Q7KKX6-F1
#
_entry.id   AF-A0A1Q7KKX6-F1
#
_cell.length_a   1.000
_cell.length_b   1.000
_cell.length_c   1.000
_cell.angle_alpha   90.00
_cell.angle_beta   90.00
_cell.angle_gamma   90.00
#
_symmetry.space_group_name_H-M   'P 1'
#
loop_
_entity.id
_entity.type
_entity.pdbx_description
1 polymer ?
#
loop_
_entity_poly.entity_id
_entity_poly.type
_entity_poly.pdbx_seq_one_letter_code
_entity_poly.pdbx_strand_id
1 'polypeptide(L)'
;MISSNVVGTIQAIFYASGTFAALASARAYWRNSAQERAKWLFELYQRFYDSDSHGDIRRRIETGNTRFAHEEQDEQLLQKLDDYLNFFEFISFLLRSRRLKKKEAMAMFDYPLRKMANDKPIRRYLSRPEYGYEGLNELLKDLGYPN
;
A
#
# COMPACT_ATOMS: atom_id res chain seq x y z
N MET A 1 9.42 -13.60 59.66
CA MET A 1 8.75 -12.31 59.32
C MET A 1 9.59 -11.61 58.27
N ILE A 2 9.17 -11.63 56.99
CA ILE A 2 9.78 -10.77 55.97
C ILE A 2 9.29 -9.35 56.28
N SER A 3 10.19 -8.38 56.50
CA SER A 3 9.80 -7.02 56.86
C SER A 3 9.02 -6.35 55.71
N SER A 4 8.06 -5.49 56.03
CA SER A 4 7.22 -4.76 55.06
C SER A 4 8.04 -4.01 54.00
N ASN A 5 9.25 -3.57 54.37
CA ASN A 5 10.19 -2.89 53.47
C ASN A 5 10.70 -3.80 52.34
N VAL A 6 10.90 -5.10 52.61
CA VAL A 6 11.35 -6.07 51.60
C VAL A 6 10.24 -6.35 50.58
N VAL A 7 8.99 -6.47 51.05
CA VAL A 7 7.82 -6.67 50.17
C VAL A 7 7.57 -5.44 49.27
N GLY A 8 7.67 -4.23 49.82
CA GLY A 8 7.53 -2.99 49.05
C GLY A 8 8.63 -2.79 47.99
N THR A 9 9.87 -3.17 48.31
CA THR A 9 11.00 -3.10 47.36
C THR A 9 10.84 -4.10 46.22
N ILE A 10 10.38 -5.33 46.52
CA ILE A 10 10.10 -6.36 45.51
C ILE A 10 8.98 -5.90 44.57
N GLN A 11 7.88 -5.33 45.10
CA GLN A 11 6.80 -4.79 44.28
C GLN A 11 7.27 -3.65 43.38
N ALA A 12 8.09 -2.71 43.88
CA ALA A 12 8.65 -1.62 43.08
C ALA A 12 9.51 -2.13 41.91
N ILE A 13 10.33 -3.17 42.13
CA ILE A 13 11.14 -3.81 41.09
C ILE A 13 10.25 -4.49 40.03
N PHE A 14 9.18 -5.17 40.44
CA PHE A 14 8.23 -5.80 39.51
C PHE A 14 7.47 -4.77 38.65
N TYR A 15 6.96 -3.69 39.23
CA TYR A 15 6.28 -2.64 38.47
C TYR A 15 7.22 -1.90 37.51
N ALA A 16 8.46 -1.62 37.95
CA ALA A 16 9.48 -1.03 37.09
C ALA A 16 9.82 -1.95 35.90
N SER A 17 10.12 -3.22 36.16
CA SER A 17 10.46 -4.19 35.12
C SER A 17 9.33 -4.43 34.11
N GLY A 18 8.07 -4.50 34.56
CA GLY A 18 6.90 -4.60 33.67
C GLY A 18 6.73 -3.38 32.76
N THR A 19 6.95 -2.17 33.28
CA THR A 19 6.89 -0.92 32.51
C THR A 19 8.01 -0.87 31.46
N PHE A 20 9.24 -1.24 31.84
CA PHE A 20 10.37 -1.31 30.92
C PHE A 20 10.15 -2.36 29.81
N ALA A 21 9.62 -3.55 30.14
CA ALA A 21 9.32 -4.58 29.16
C ALA A 21 8.24 -4.15 28.16
N ALA A 22 7.20 -3.45 28.62
CA ALA A 22 6.16 -2.90 27.76
C ALA A 22 6.72 -1.83 26.80
N LEU A 23 7.55 -0.90 27.30
CA LEU A 23 8.20 0.13 26.48
C LEU A 23 9.18 -0.46 25.46
N ALA A 24 10.00 -1.43 25.88
CA ALA A 24 10.93 -2.13 25.00
C ALA A 24 10.20 -2.93 23.91
N SER A 25 9.11 -3.63 24.28
CA SER A 25 8.27 -4.37 23.34
C SER A 25 7.56 -3.46 22.36
N ALA A 26 7.03 -2.32 22.82
CA ALA A 26 6.48 -1.29 21.95
C ALA A 26 7.54 -0.77 20.98
N ARG A 27 8.74 -0.42 21.46
CA ARG A 27 9.85 0.03 20.59
C ARG A 27 10.26 -1.03 19.57
N ALA A 28 10.35 -2.29 19.97
CA ALA A 28 10.66 -3.41 19.08
C ALA A 28 9.57 -3.61 18.03
N TYR A 29 8.29 -3.55 18.42
CA TYR A 29 7.15 -3.61 17.50
C TYR A 29 7.18 -2.46 16.49
N TRP A 30 7.50 -1.24 16.93
CA TRP A 30 7.59 -0.07 16.03
C TRP A 30 8.73 -0.21 15.04
N ARG A 31 9.89 -0.73 15.49
CA ARG A 31 11.05 -0.98 14.64
C ARG A 31 10.78 -2.13 13.65
N ASN A 32 10.19 -3.22 14.11
CA ASN A 32 9.82 -4.35 13.26
C ASN A 32 8.80 -3.92 12.20
N SER A 33 7.78 -3.14 12.59
CA SER A 33 6.81 -2.58 11.65
C SER A 33 7.47 -1.64 10.63
N ALA A 34 8.47 -0.85 11.04
CA ALA A 34 9.20 0.01 10.09
C ALA A 34 10.05 -0.80 9.11
N GLN A 35 10.70 -1.88 9.57
CA GLN A 35 11.46 -2.79 8.71
C GLN A 35 10.56 -3.54 7.73
N GLU A 36 9.41 -4.02 8.20
CA GLU A 36 8.42 -4.69 7.35
C GLU A 36 7.87 -3.73 6.28
N ARG A 37 7.57 -2.48 6.65
CA ARG A 37 7.16 -1.44 5.68
C ARG A 37 8.24 -1.16 4.65
N ALA A 38 9.49 -1.03 5.07
CA ALA A 38 10.61 -0.82 4.15
C ALA A 38 10.77 -2.01 3.18
N LYS A 39 10.61 -3.24 3.66
CA LYS A 39 10.60 -4.44 2.83
C LYS A 39 9.46 -4.41 1.80
N TRP A 40 8.22 -4.12 2.23
CA TRP A 40 7.09 -3.97 1.32
C TRP A 40 7.33 -2.89 0.27
N LEU A 41 7.82 -1.71 0.65
CA LEU A 41 8.13 -0.64 -0.28
C LEU A 41 9.17 -1.06 -1.32
N PHE A 42 10.23 -1.74 -0.88
CA PHE A 42 11.27 -2.25 -1.77
C PHE A 42 10.72 -3.29 -2.74
N GLU A 43 9.96 -4.29 -2.26
CA GLU A 43 9.35 -5.32 -3.11
C GLU A 43 8.36 -4.73 -4.12
N LEU A 44 7.52 -3.79 -3.69
CA LEU A 44 6.59 -3.09 -4.58
C LEU A 44 7.33 -2.26 -5.63
N TYR A 45 8.40 -1.56 -5.23
CA TYR A 45 9.24 -0.79 -6.15
C TYR A 45 9.86 -1.70 -7.21
N GLN A 46 10.50 -2.80 -6.81
CA GLN A 46 11.12 -3.74 -7.73
C GLN A 46 10.07 -4.33 -8.70
N ARG A 47 8.91 -4.74 -8.19
CA ARG A 47 7.86 -5.31 -9.03
C ARG A 47 7.29 -4.29 -10.01
N PHE A 48 7.21 -3.02 -9.65
CA PHE A 48 6.62 -1.99 -10.52
C PHE A 48 7.60 -1.36 -11.50
N TYR A 49 8.83 -1.11 -11.07
CA TYR A 49 9.83 -0.35 -11.85
C TYR A 49 10.91 -1.23 -12.46
N ASP A 50 11.34 -2.29 -11.78
CA ASP A 50 12.45 -3.13 -12.24
C ASP A 50 11.94 -4.33 -13.06
N SER A 51 10.73 -4.82 -12.79
CA SER A 51 10.10 -5.84 -13.62
C SER A 51 9.41 -5.20 -14.82
N ASP A 52 9.68 -5.71 -16.02
CA ASP A 52 9.11 -5.18 -17.27
C ASP A 52 7.59 -5.43 -17.40
N SER A 53 6.99 -6.14 -16.42
CA SER A 53 5.58 -6.55 -16.44
C SER A 53 4.58 -5.39 -16.57
N HIS A 54 4.88 -4.24 -15.95
CA HIS A 54 4.00 -3.07 -15.93
C HIS A 54 4.43 -1.96 -16.90
N GLY A 55 5.61 -2.08 -17.52
CA GLY A 55 6.26 -1.00 -18.26
C GLY A 55 5.48 -0.55 -19.49
N ASP A 56 4.93 -1.50 -20.25
CA ASP A 56 4.14 -1.27 -21.47
C ASP A 56 2.87 -0.46 -21.16
N ILE A 57 2.04 -0.95 -20.22
CA ILE A 57 0.80 -0.28 -19.81
C ILE A 57 1.08 1.08 -19.17
N ARG A 58 2.08 1.17 -18.29
CA ARG A 58 2.48 2.44 -17.69
C ARG A 58 2.78 3.50 -18.76
N ARG A 59 3.59 3.14 -19.76
CA ARG A 59 3.95 4.05 -20.86
C ARG A 59 2.74 4.46 -21.69
N ARG A 60 1.83 3.53 -21.97
CA ARG A 60 0.57 3.81 -22.69
C ARG A 60 -0.31 4.81 -21.94
N ILE A 61 -0.48 4.62 -20.63
CA ILE A 61 -1.23 5.56 -19.78
C ILE A 61 -0.53 6.93 -19.73
N GLU A 62 0.80 6.95 -19.57
CA GLU A 62 1.57 8.20 -19.52
C GLU A 62 1.50 9.02 -20.81
N THR A 63 1.43 8.33 -21.96
CA THR A 63 1.35 8.92 -23.31
C THR A 63 -0.08 9.11 -23.82
N GLY A 64 -1.10 8.67 -23.07
CA GLY A 64 -2.51 8.74 -23.47
C GLY A 64 -2.91 7.75 -24.57
N ASN A 65 -2.09 6.72 -24.84
CA ASN A 65 -2.42 5.65 -25.77
C ASN A 65 -3.29 4.57 -25.09
N THR A 66 -4.48 4.96 -24.62
CA THR A 66 -5.37 4.16 -23.77
C THR A 66 -6.68 3.76 -24.46
N ARG A 67 -6.77 3.99 -25.77
CA ARG A 67 -7.95 3.64 -26.59
C ARG A 67 -8.34 2.16 -26.48
N PHE A 68 -7.35 1.27 -26.33
CA PHE A 68 -7.56 -0.17 -26.15
C PHE A 68 -8.43 -0.51 -24.93
N ALA A 69 -8.33 0.27 -23.84
CA ALA A 69 -9.13 0.06 -22.63
C ALA A 69 -10.60 0.46 -22.82
N HIS A 70 -10.89 1.29 -23.81
CA HIS A 70 -12.27 1.64 -24.16
C HIS A 70 -12.86 0.67 -25.20
N GLU A 71 -12.06 0.28 -26.19
CA GLU A 71 -12.51 -0.57 -27.30
C GLU A 71 -12.61 -2.04 -26.89
N GLU A 72 -11.78 -2.49 -25.96
CA GLU A 72 -11.79 -3.84 -25.40
C GLU A 72 -11.64 -4.96 -26.45
N GLN A 73 -10.90 -4.69 -27.52
CA GLN A 73 -10.68 -5.64 -28.62
C GLN A 73 -9.33 -6.37 -28.53
N ASP A 74 -8.40 -5.89 -27.72
CA ASP A 74 -7.07 -6.47 -27.56
C ASP A 74 -6.96 -7.15 -26.20
N GLU A 75 -7.32 -8.43 -26.15
CA GLU A 75 -7.32 -9.23 -24.91
C GLU A 75 -5.95 -9.25 -24.23
N GLN A 76 -4.85 -9.21 -24.99
CA GLN A 76 -3.50 -9.20 -24.42
C GLN A 76 -3.20 -7.88 -23.72
N LEU A 77 -3.60 -6.74 -24.32
CA LEU A 77 -3.46 -5.44 -23.68
C LEU A 77 -4.42 -5.27 -22.49
N LEU A 78 -5.63 -5.83 -22.56
CA LEU A 78 -6.55 -5.85 -21.43
C LEU A 78 -5.99 -6.65 -20.27
N GLN A 79 -5.46 -7.86 -20.51
CA GLN A 79 -4.84 -8.67 -19.45
C GLN A 79 -3.67 -7.94 -18.78
N LYS A 80 -2.81 -7.29 -19.57
CA LYS A 80 -1.71 -6.48 -19.02
C LYS A 80 -2.23 -5.27 -18.23
N LEU A 81 -3.33 -4.66 -18.67
CA LEU A 81 -3.98 -3.59 -17.94
C LEU A 81 -4.51 -4.11 -16.60
N ASP A 82 -5.17 -5.27 -16.60
CA ASP A 82 -5.66 -5.89 -15.37
C ASP A 82 -4.51 -6.17 -14.40
N ASP A 83 -3.38 -6.70 -14.86
CA ASP A 83 -2.19 -6.91 -14.03
C ASP A 83 -1.69 -5.59 -13.42
N TYR A 84 -1.67 -4.53 -14.22
CA TYR A 84 -1.30 -3.18 -13.78
C TYR A 84 -2.27 -2.63 -12.73
N LEU A 85 -3.58 -2.78 -12.93
CA LEU A 85 -4.59 -2.30 -11.97
C LEU A 85 -4.60 -3.15 -10.69
N ASN A 86 -4.44 -4.47 -10.81
CA ASN A 86 -4.32 -5.40 -9.69
C ASN A 86 -3.12 -5.10 -8.79
N PHE A 87 -2.01 -4.61 -9.36
CA PHE A 87 -0.89 -4.12 -8.57
C PHE A 87 -1.30 -2.97 -7.64
N PHE A 88 -2.08 -2.00 -8.13
CA PHE A 88 -2.55 -0.89 -7.31
C PHE A 88 -3.71 -1.25 -6.39
N GLU A 89 -4.57 -2.20 -6.78
CA GLU A 89 -5.56 -2.81 -5.89
C GLU A 89 -4.86 -3.46 -4.69
N PHE A 90 -3.76 -4.18 -4.92
CA PHE A 90 -2.95 -4.75 -3.86
C PHE A 90 -2.31 -3.68 -2.95
N ILE A 91 -1.83 -2.58 -3.51
CA ILE A 91 -1.36 -1.43 -2.71
C ILE A 91 -2.50 -0.88 -1.84
N SER A 92 -3.71 -0.76 -2.40
CA SER A 92 -4.91 -0.33 -1.66
C SER A 92 -5.15 -1.23 -0.44
N PHE A 93 -5.05 -2.54 -0.63
CA PHE A 93 -5.18 -3.54 0.44
C PHE A 93 -4.10 -3.38 1.52
N LEU A 94 -2.84 -3.16 1.14
CA LEU A 94 -1.74 -2.96 2.10
C LEU A 94 -1.91 -1.67 2.91
N LEU A 95 -2.45 -0.61 2.31
CA LEU A 95 -2.78 0.64 2.99
C LEU A 95 -3.93 0.45 3.99
N ARG A 96 -5.02 -0.20 3.56
CA ARG A 96 -6.20 -0.48 4.40
C ARG A 96 -5.87 -1.40 5.58
N SER A 97 -5.01 -2.40 5.35
CA SER A 97 -4.51 -3.31 6.39
C SER A 97 -3.43 -2.68 7.30
N ARG A 98 -3.09 -1.40 7.11
CA ARG A 98 -2.05 -0.65 7.85
C ARG A 98 -0.66 -1.28 7.78
N ARG A 99 -0.44 -2.18 6.81
CA ARG A 99 0.87 -2.76 6.49
C ARG A 99 1.78 -1.79 5.78
N LEU A 100 1.22 -0.73 5.19
CA LEU A 100 1.94 0.37 4.54
C LEU A 100 1.33 1.71 4.96
N LYS A 101 2.14 2.76 5.09
CA LYS A 101 1.58 4.11 5.32
C LYS A 101 1.29 4.80 3.99
N LYS A 102 0.18 5.53 3.93
CA LYS A 102 -0.21 6.33 2.76
C LYS A 102 0.93 7.23 2.27
N LYS A 103 1.56 7.99 3.18
CA LYS A 103 2.68 8.88 2.83
C LYS A 103 3.86 8.13 2.19
N GLU A 104 4.17 6.93 2.67
CA GLU A 104 5.29 6.12 2.15
C GLU A 104 4.95 5.58 0.75
N ALA A 105 3.74 5.05 0.54
CA ALA A 105 3.28 4.59 -0.77
C ALA A 105 3.24 5.72 -1.81
N MET A 106 2.69 6.88 -1.44
CA MET A 106 2.57 8.02 -2.35
C MET A 106 3.94 8.60 -2.73
N ALA A 107 4.96 8.48 -1.88
CA ALA A 107 6.31 8.90 -2.26
C ALA A 107 6.85 8.14 -3.49
N MET A 108 6.32 6.95 -3.79
CA MET A 108 6.76 6.12 -4.92
C MET A 108 5.75 6.06 -6.08
N PHE A 109 4.46 6.14 -5.75
CA PHE A 109 3.38 5.75 -6.68
C PHE A 109 2.39 6.88 -6.98
N ASP A 110 2.58 8.08 -6.44
CA ASP A 110 1.67 9.20 -6.69
C ASP A 110 1.52 9.53 -8.18
N TYR A 111 2.64 9.56 -8.91
CA TYR A 111 2.65 9.88 -10.34
C TYR A 111 1.83 8.88 -11.19
N PRO A 112 2.06 7.56 -11.14
CA PRO A 112 1.24 6.62 -11.92
C PRO A 112 -0.24 6.61 -11.48
N LEU A 113 -0.54 6.72 -10.17
CA LEU A 113 -1.92 6.86 -9.67
C LEU A 113 -2.62 8.09 -10.23
N ARG A 114 -1.92 9.23 -10.27
CA ARG A 114 -2.44 10.45 -10.87
C ARG A 114 -2.67 10.29 -12.37
N LYS A 115 -1.74 9.65 -13.08
CA LYS A 115 -1.85 9.43 -14.53
C LYS A 115 -3.05 8.57 -14.89
N MET A 116 -3.23 7.42 -14.23
CA MET A 116 -4.40 6.56 -14.47
C MET A 116 -5.70 7.28 -14.10
N ALA A 117 -5.72 8.05 -13.01
CA ALA A 117 -6.94 8.69 -12.52
C ALA A 117 -7.43 9.83 -13.42
N ASN A 118 -6.54 10.44 -14.20
CA ASN A 118 -6.87 11.50 -15.14
C ASN A 118 -7.13 10.98 -16.57
N ASP A 119 -6.94 9.69 -16.82
CA ASP A 119 -7.18 9.08 -18.12
C ASP A 119 -8.63 8.55 -18.21
N LYS A 120 -9.43 9.10 -19.14
CA LYS A 120 -10.86 8.78 -19.26
C LYS A 120 -11.13 7.30 -19.63
N PRO A 121 -10.49 6.72 -20.66
CA PRO A 121 -10.60 5.29 -20.93
C PRO A 121 -10.29 4.40 -19.71
N ILE A 122 -9.17 4.67 -19.02
CA ILE A 122 -8.78 3.87 -17.85
C ILE A 122 -9.78 4.05 -16.70
N ARG A 123 -10.24 5.28 -16.45
CA ARG A 123 -11.26 5.55 -15.43
C ARG A 123 -12.57 4.82 -15.70
N ARG A 124 -13.02 4.80 -16.96
CA ARG A 124 -14.21 4.05 -17.36
C ARG A 124 -14.03 2.56 -17.10
N TYR A 125 -12.88 2.00 -17.47
CA TYR A 125 -12.56 0.60 -17.22
C TYR A 125 -12.55 0.27 -15.71
N LEU A 126 -11.89 1.10 -14.90
CA LEU A 126 -11.82 0.99 -13.44
C LEU A 126 -13.18 1.07 -12.75
N SER A 127 -14.11 1.86 -13.27
CA SER A 127 -15.42 2.10 -12.65
C SER A 127 -16.38 0.92 -12.73
N ARG A 128 -16.03 -0.14 -13.46
CA ARG A 128 -16.85 -1.32 -13.69
C ARG A 128 -16.84 -2.24 -12.47
N PRO A 129 -17.97 -2.42 -11.76
CA PRO A 129 -18.04 -3.26 -10.57
C PRO A 129 -17.64 -4.72 -10.83
N GLU A 130 -17.86 -5.22 -12.05
CA GLU A 130 -17.55 -6.61 -12.44
C GLU A 130 -16.05 -6.94 -12.42
N TYR A 131 -15.16 -5.94 -12.37
CA TYR A 131 -13.71 -6.15 -12.41
C TYR A 131 -13.03 -6.09 -11.03
N GLY A 132 -13.76 -5.76 -9.95
CA GLY A 132 -13.25 -5.90 -8.58
C GLY A 132 -12.18 -4.90 -8.15
N TYR A 133 -12.23 -3.66 -8.66
CA TYR A 133 -11.28 -2.58 -8.34
C TYR A 133 -11.81 -1.61 -7.27
N GLU A 134 -12.63 -2.08 -6.33
CA GLU A 134 -13.27 -1.21 -5.34
C GLU A 134 -12.25 -0.52 -4.44
N GLY A 135 -11.22 -1.25 -3.98
CA GLY A 135 -10.20 -0.70 -3.09
C GLY A 135 -9.34 0.37 -3.78
N LEU A 136 -9.01 0.17 -5.05
CA LEU A 136 -8.33 1.15 -5.87
C LEU A 136 -9.20 2.38 -6.14
N ASN A 137 -10.47 2.18 -6.47
CA ASN A 137 -11.41 3.30 -6.65
C ASN A 137 -11.55 4.14 -5.38
N GLU A 138 -11.69 3.49 -4.21
CA GLU A 138 -11.68 4.14 -2.90
C GLU A 138 -10.36 4.89 -2.66
N LEU A 139 -9.22 4.27 -2.95
CA LEU A 139 -7.91 4.90 -2.79
C LEU A 139 -7.77 6.17 -3.64
N LEU A 140 -8.19 6.13 -4.91
CA LEU A 140 -8.11 7.28 -5.80
C LEU A 140 -9.02 8.43 -5.33
N LYS A 141 -10.22 8.09 -4.83
CA LYS A 141 -11.13 9.07 -4.21
C LYS A 141 -10.53 9.68 -2.93
N ASP A 142 -9.95 8.86 -2.06
CA ASP A 142 -9.29 9.28 -0.82
C ASP A 142 -8.05 10.15 -1.07
N LEU A 143 -7.45 10.06 -2.26
CA LEU A 143 -6.34 10.91 -2.69
C LEU A 143 -6.82 12.24 -3.31
N GLY A 144 -8.13 12.42 -3.49
CA GLY A 144 -8.71 13.62 -4.09
C GLY A 144 -8.53 13.67 -5.61
N TYR A 145 -8.30 12.53 -6.26
CA TYR A 145 -8.24 12.47 -7.71
C TYR A 145 -9.64 12.53 -8.33
N PRO A 146 -9.78 13.16 -9.53
CA PRO A 146 -11.08 13.33 -10.16
C PRO A 146 -11.74 11.98 -10.44
N ASN A 147 -13.02 11.86 -10.09
CA ASN A 147 -13.85 10.68 -10.38
C ASN A 147 -14.21 10.62 -11.86
#